data_AF-A0A7V7E6N3-F1
#
_entry.id   AF-A0A7V7E6N3-F1
#
_cell.length_a   1.000
_cell.length_b   1.000
_cell.length_c   1.000
_cell.angle_alpha   90.00
_cell.angle_beta   90.00
_cell.angle_gamma   90.00
#
_symmetry.space_group_name_H-M   'P 1'
#
loop_
_entity.id
_entity.type
_entity.pdbx_description
1 polymer ?
#
loop_
_entity_poly.entity_id
_entity_poly.type
_entity_poly.pdbx_seq_one_letter_code
_entity_poly.pdbx_strand_id
1 'polypeptide(L)' 'IAVRRCEAMIKASKDLEIFSGRPDAPMTMSMGVAVHEPDETESLNDLLSRADSAMYAVKRGGKGSFRLAKPANAAQDEGA' A
#
# COMPACT_ATOMS: atom_id res chain seq x y z
N ILE A 1 -6.90 0.95 12.38
CA ILE A 1 -6.60 2.37 12.06
C ILE A 1 -6.02 2.55 10.66
N ALA A 2 -4.99 1.79 10.27
CA ALA A 2 -4.33 1.91 8.96
C ALA A 2 -5.28 1.81 7.76
N VAL A 3 -6.15 0.78 7.71
CA VAL A 3 -7.15 0.58 6.64
C VAL A 3 -8.00 1.83 6.42
N ARG A 4 -8.66 2.31 7.47
CA ARG A 4 -9.52 3.51 7.42
C ARG A 4 -8.79 4.74 6.87
N ARG A 5 -7.51 4.93 7.23
CA ARG A 5 -6.69 6.03 6.71
C ARG A 5 -6.39 5.84 5.22
N CYS A 6 -6.09 4.61 4.79
CA CYS A 6 -5.85 4.31 3.38
C CYS A 6 -7.11 4.56 2.53
N GLU A 7 -8.27 4.12 3.00
CA GLU A 7 -9.56 4.36 2.33
C GLU A 7 -9.85 5.85 2.19
N ALA A 8 -9.65 6.63 3.26
CA ALA A 8 -9.82 8.08 3.23
C ALA A 8 -8.88 8.74 2.21
N MET A 9 -7.63 8.29 2.14
CA MET A 9 -6.63 8.81 1.22
C MET A 9 -6.96 8.45 -0.24
N ILE A 10 -7.38 7.20 -0.54
CA ILE A 10 -7.86 6.82 -1.88
C ILE A 10 -9.09 7.64 -2.26
N LYS A 11 -10.05 7.81 -1.35
CA LYS A 11 -11.24 8.62 -1.60
C LYS A 11 -10.88 10.07 -1.95
N ALA A 12 -9.97 10.69 -1.19
CA ALA A 12 -9.50 12.04 -1.46
C ALA A 12 -8.73 12.14 -2.79
N SER A 13 -8.01 11.09 -3.19
CA SER A 13 -7.26 11.11 -4.46
C SER A 13 -8.11 11.21 -5.71
N LYS A 14 -9.43 10.98 -5.62
CA LYS A 14 -10.36 11.21 -6.74
C LYS A 14 -10.37 12.67 -7.18
N ASP A 15 -10.12 13.60 -6.26
CA ASP A 15 -10.04 15.03 -6.59
C ASP A 15 -8.84 15.33 -7.52
N LEU A 16 -7.88 14.40 -7.65
CA LEU A 16 -6.76 14.53 -8.58
C LEU A 16 -7.12 14.21 -10.04
N GLU A 17 -8.30 13.64 -10.30
CA GLU A 17 -8.74 13.32 -11.66
C GLU A 17 -8.79 14.57 -12.56
N ILE A 18 -9.04 15.76 -11.99
CA ILE A 18 -9.03 17.03 -12.73
C ILE A 18 -7.67 17.38 -13.35
N PHE A 19 -6.59 16.80 -12.83
CA PHE A 19 -5.23 16.99 -13.32
C PHE A 19 -4.81 15.94 -14.36
N SER A 20 -5.73 15.05 -14.75
CA SER A 20 -5.45 14.01 -15.74
C SER A 20 -5.12 14.60 -17.10
N GLY A 21 -4.08 14.07 -17.76
CA GLY A 21 -3.69 14.52 -19.10
C GLY A 21 -4.68 14.13 -20.20
N ARG A 22 -5.52 13.11 -19.96
CA ARG A 22 -6.58 12.65 -20.89
C ARG A 22 -7.68 11.86 -20.16
N PRO A 23 -8.94 11.87 -20.66
CA PRO A 23 -10.06 11.20 -20.00
C PRO A 23 -9.94 9.67 -19.91
N ASP A 24 -9.26 9.02 -20.86
CA ASP A 24 -9.06 7.57 -20.92
C ASP A 24 -7.87 7.08 -20.07
N ALA A 25 -7.14 7.99 -19.42
CA ALA A 25 -6.03 7.66 -18.52
C ALA A 25 -6.04 8.58 -17.29
N PRO A 26 -7.00 8.41 -16.37
CA PRO A 26 -7.13 9.25 -15.20
C PRO A 26 -5.90 9.14 -14.28
N MET A 27 -5.52 10.26 -13.67
CA MET A 27 -4.55 10.27 -12.58
C MET A 27 -5.14 9.52 -11.38
N THR A 28 -4.41 8.50 -10.93
CA THR A 28 -4.82 7.67 -9.79
C THR A 28 -3.64 7.49 -8.84
N MET A 29 -3.95 7.19 -7.58
CA MET A 29 -2.96 6.91 -6.56
C MET A 29 -2.95 5.40 -6.25
N SER A 30 -1.75 4.83 -6.13
CA SER A 30 -1.54 3.46 -5.68
C SER A 30 -0.74 3.49 -4.39
N MET A 31 -1.25 2.87 -3.32
CA MET A 31 -0.58 2.87 -2.02
C MET A 31 -0.25 1.46 -1.55
N GLY A 32 0.98 1.25 -1.13
CA GLY A 32 1.36 0.11 -0.31
C GLY A 32 1.67 0.59 1.09
N VAL A 33 1.13 -0.08 2.09
CA VAL A 33 1.24 0.35 3.47
C VAL A 33 1.71 -0.82 4.31
N ALA A 34 2.81 -0.63 5.03
CA ALA A 34 3.28 -1.54 6.04
C ALA A 34 3.04 -0.91 7.42
N VAL A 35 2.66 -1.74 8.39
CA VAL A 35 2.56 -1.35 9.79
C VAL A 35 3.71 -2.04 10.51
N HIS A 36 4.37 -1.29 11.39
CA HIS A 36 5.39 -1.78 12.29
C HIS A 36 4.76 -2.02 13.65
N GLU A 37 4.92 -3.22 14.21
CA GLU A 37 4.47 -3.53 15.56
C GLU A 37 5.61 -3.37 16.57
N PRO A 38 5.36 -2.84 17.79
CA PRO A 38 6.42 -2.56 18.78
C PRO A 38 7.30 -3.76 19.16
N ASP A 39 6.77 -4.98 19.05
CA ASP A 39 7.46 -6.22 19.41
C ASP A 39 8.15 -6.88 18.20
N GLU A 40 8.12 -6.28 17.01
CA GLU A 40 8.82 -6.76 15.82
C GLU A 40 10.28 -6.26 15.79
N THR A 41 11.24 -7.17 15.56
CA THR A 41 12.65 -6.80 15.31
C THR A 41 12.91 -6.40 13.87
N GLU A 42 11.94 -5.71 13.27
CA GLU A 42 11.99 -5.32 11.88
C GLU A 42 12.87 -4.08 11.68
N SER A 43 13.76 -4.11 10.69
CA SER A 43 14.52 -2.93 10.31
C SER A 43 13.67 -1.92 9.52
N LEU A 44 14.04 -0.65 9.55
CA LEU A 44 13.38 0.37 8.71
C LEU A 44 13.40 -0.01 7.21
N ASN A 45 14.48 -0.62 6.74
CA ASN A 45 14.60 -1.04 5.35
C ASN A 45 13.61 -2.14 5.00
N ASP A 46 13.40 -3.11 5.91
CA ASP A 46 12.43 -4.19 5.71
C ASP A 46 10.99 -3.65 5.71
N LEU A 47 10.69 -2.71 6.62
CA LEU A 47 9.40 -2.02 6.68
C LEU A 47 9.09 -1.29 5.37
N LEU A 48 10.05 -0.55 4.84
CA LEU A 48 9.93 0.15 3.55
C LEU A 48 9.80 -0.84 2.38
N SER A 49 10.60 -1.91 2.37
CA SER A 49 10.57 -2.96 1.34
C SER A 49 9.20 -3.65 1.27
N ARG A 50 8.59 -3.94 2.44
CA ARG A 50 7.23 -4.49 2.51
C ARG A 50 6.18 -3.51 1.97
N ALA A 51 6.28 -2.24 2.34
CA ALA A 51 5.37 -1.21 1.84
C ALA A 51 5.48 -1.07 0.31
N ASP A 52 6.71 -1.02 -0.22
CA ASP A 52 6.96 -0.93 -1.67
C ASP A 52 6.43 -2.16 -2.42
N SER A 53 6.70 -3.36 -1.91
CA SER A 53 6.18 -4.61 -2.47
C SER A 53 4.65 -4.62 -2.55
N ALA A 54 3.97 -4.17 -1.49
CA ALA A 54 2.52 -4.04 -1.46
C ALA A 54 2.02 -3.02 -2.51
N MET A 55 2.71 -1.90 -2.67
CA MET A 55 2.39 -0.85 -3.64
C MET A 55 2.52 -1.35 -5.08
N TYR A 56 3.60 -2.08 -5.39
CA TYR A 56 3.81 -2.67 -6.71
C TYR A 56 2.72 -3.67 -7.06
N ALA A 57 2.25 -4.45 -6.09
CA ALA A 57 1.15 -5.38 -6.31
C ALA A 57 -0.16 -4.65 -6.67
N VAL A 58 -0.41 -3.46 -6.10
CA VAL A 58 -1.53 -2.58 -6.53
C VAL A 58 -1.30 -2.06 -7.94
N LYS A 59 -0.10 -1.59 -8.28
CA LYS A 59 0.22 -1.08 -9.63
C LYS A 59 -0.03 -2.13 -10.72
N ARG A 60 0.29 -3.39 -10.43
CA ARG A 60 0.07 -4.53 -11.35
C ARG A 60 -1.39 -4.99 -11.41
N GLY A 61 -2.18 -4.72 -10.36
CA GLY A 61 -3.57 -5.18 -10.22
C GLY A 61 -4.66 -4.19 -10.67
N GLY A 62 -4.29 -3.07 -11.33
CA GLY A 62 -5.27 -2.09 -11.85
C GLY A 62 -5.14 -0.67 -11.32
N LYS A 63 -4.21 -0.40 -10.38
CA LYS A 63 -3.95 0.93 -9.78
C LYS A 63 -5.17 1.47 -9.00
N GLY A 64 -5.13 2.74 -8.56
CA GLY A 64 -6.26 3.42 -7.91
C GLY A 64 -6.74 2.83 -6.58
N SER A 65 -5.91 2.04 -5.90
CA SER A 65 -6.28 1.33 -4.67
C SER A 65 -5.11 1.28 -3.69
N PHE A 66 -5.29 0.55 -2.59
CA PHE A 66 -4.24 0.30 -1.62
C PHE A 66 -4.11 -1.19 -1.28
N ARG A 67 -2.96 -1.57 -0.73
CA ARG A 67 -2.75 -2.88 -0.12
C ARG A 67 -1.93 -2.74 1.16
N LEU A 68 -2.38 -3.43 2.20
CA LEU A 68 -1.56 -3.64 3.40
C LEU A 68 -0.56 -4.77 3.14
N ALA A 69 0.69 -4.54 3.52
CA ALA A 69 1.69 -5.59 3.56
C ALA A 69 1.36 -6.61 4.65
N LYS A 70 1.83 -7.85 4.48
CA LYS A 70 1.80 -8.84 5.55
C LYS A 70 2.64 -8.36 6.75
N PRO A 71 2.30 -8.73 8.00
CA PRO A 71 3.15 -8.50 9.17
C PRO A 71 4.55 -9.08 8.96
N ALA A 72 5.57 -8.51 9.59
CA ALA A 72 6.96 -8.93 9.37
C ALA A 72 7.19 -10.39 9.78
N ASN A 73 6.50 -10.84 10.84
CA ASN A 73 6.64 -12.20 11.39
C ASN A 73 5.73 -13.26 10.72
N ALA A 74 4.87 -12.89 9.77
CA ALA A 74 3.95 -13.84 9.13
C ALA A 74 4.65 -14.84 8.18
N ALA A 75 5.96 -14.73 7.98
CA ALA A 75 6.77 -15.64 7.19
C ALA A 75 7.38 -16.81 7.99
N GLN A 76 7.14 -16.91 9.31
CA GLN A 76 7.73 -17.94 10.17
C GLN A 76 6.82 -19.15 10.44
N ASP A 77 5.63 -19.25 9.83
CA ASP A 77 4.62 -20.30 10.10
C ASP A 77 4.42 -21.29 8.93
N GLU A 78 5.38 -21.41 8.02
CA GLU A 78 5.42 -22.48 7.01
C GLU A 78 6.71 -23.30 7.21
N GLY A 79 6.76 -24.17 8.23
CA GLY A 79 7.88 -25.09 8.40
C GLY A 79 8.06 -25.82 9.74
N ALA A 80 6.98 -26.19 10.44
CA ALA A 80 7.04 -27.15 11.55
C ALA A 80 6.60 -28.55 11.08
#